data_AF-A0A970URA7-F1
#
_entry.id   AF-A0A970URA7-F1
#
_cell.length_a   1.000
_cell.length_b   1.000
_cell.length_c   1.000
_cell.angle_alpha   90.00
_cell.angle_beta   90.00
_cell.angle_gamma   90.00
#
_symmetry.space_group_name_H-M   'P 1'
#
loop_
_entity.id
_entity.type
_entity.pdbx_description
1 polymer ?
#
loop_
_entity_poly.entity_id
_entity_poly.type
_entity_poly.pdbx_seq_one_letter_code
_entity_poly.pdbx_strand_id
1 'polypeptide(L)'
;MNKSVEKFRITARQVIDIVLLVVLLIFIVQNLGSTEVKFLFFKFSMPLIVLIILVFLIGLLTSRAFSRKKTPAKEESVEKSVEKPAEKQ
;
A
#
# COMPACT_ATOMS: atom_id res chain seq x y z
N MET A 1 -12.66 -2.73 -47.38
CA MET A 1 -11.89 -2.17 -46.26
C MET A 1 -12.59 -2.53 -44.96
N ASN A 2 -12.32 -3.74 -44.49
CA ASN A 2 -12.94 -4.41 -43.35
C ASN A 2 -12.10 -4.10 -42.11
N LYS A 3 -12.52 -3.08 -41.35
CA LYS A 3 -11.90 -2.76 -40.06
C LYS A 3 -12.28 -3.84 -39.05
N SER A 4 -11.32 -4.66 -38.67
CA SER A 4 -11.44 -5.60 -37.55
C SER A 4 -11.74 -4.81 -36.28
N VAL A 5 -12.94 -4.99 -35.74
CA VAL A 5 -13.31 -4.46 -34.43
C VAL A 5 -12.71 -5.43 -33.41
N GLU A 6 -11.58 -5.06 -32.81
CA GLU A 6 -11.01 -5.84 -31.72
C GLU A 6 -12.03 -5.94 -30.58
N LYS A 7 -12.31 -7.16 -30.15
CA LYS A 7 -13.23 -7.44 -29.04
C LYS A 7 -12.48 -7.14 -27.74
N PHE A 8 -12.77 -5.98 -27.12
CA PHE A 8 -12.27 -5.65 -25.79
C PHE A 8 -12.74 -6.69 -24.76
N ARG A 9 -11.80 -7.50 -24.24
CA ARG A 9 -12.07 -8.48 -23.18
C ARG A 9 -11.89 -7.80 -21.83
N ILE A 10 -12.97 -7.24 -21.30
CA ILE A 10 -12.96 -6.63 -19.96
C ILE A 10 -12.84 -7.77 -18.92
N THR A 11 -11.78 -7.72 -18.12
CA THR A 11 -11.57 -8.66 -17.01
C THR A 11 -12.25 -8.14 -15.75
N ALA A 12 -12.68 -9.05 -14.85
CA ALA A 12 -13.32 -8.66 -13.59
C ALA A 12 -12.44 -7.73 -12.74
N ARG A 13 -11.11 -7.91 -12.78
CA ARG A 13 -10.15 -7.03 -12.12
C ARG A 13 -10.21 -5.60 -12.65
N GLN A 14 -10.28 -5.41 -13.96
CA GLN A 14 -10.44 -4.08 -14.57
C GLN A 14 -11.75 -3.41 -14.17
N VAL A 15 -12.85 -4.17 -14.09
CA VAL A 15 -14.13 -3.64 -13.60
C VAL A 15 -13.98 -3.14 -12.15
N ILE A 16 -13.36 -3.94 -11.28
CA ILE A 16 -13.11 -3.57 -9.88
C ILE A 16 -12.25 -2.30 -9.81
N ASP A 17 -11.17 -2.22 -10.58
CA ASP A 17 -10.27 -1.06 -10.60
C ASP A 17 -11.02 0.21 -11.06
N ILE A 18 -11.85 0.11 -12.10
CA ILE A 18 -12.68 1.23 -12.58
C ILE A 18 -13.70 1.65 -11.53
N VAL A 19 -14.38 0.70 -10.89
CA VAL A 19 -15.37 0.99 -9.83
C VAL A 19 -14.69 1.69 -8.66
N LEU A 20 -13.54 1.19 -8.20
CA LEU A 20 -12.75 1.82 -7.14
C LEU A 20 -12.33 3.25 -7.52
N LEU A 21 -11.90 3.45 -8.77
CA LEU A 21 -11.53 4.78 -9.26
C LEU A 21 -12.72 5.76 -9.23
N VAL A 22 -13.90 5.32 -9.68
CA VAL A 22 -15.11 6.15 -9.65
C VAL A 22 -15.51 6.48 -8.21
N VAL A 23 -15.48 5.49 -7.31
CA VAL A 23 -15.76 5.71 -5.88
C VAL A 23 -14.78 6.70 -5.27
N LEU A 24 -13.49 6.60 -5.61
CA LEU A 24 -12.46 7.53 -5.15
C LEU A 24 -12.72 8.96 -5.64
N LEU A 25 -13.09 9.13 -6.91
CA LEU A 25 -13.41 10.44 -7.46
C LEU A 25 -14.63 11.07 -6.78
N ILE A 26 -15.69 10.29 -6.57
CA ILE A 26 -16.88 10.74 -5.84
C ILE A 26 -16.50 11.14 -4.42
N PHE A 27 -15.72 10.32 -3.73
CA PHE A 27 -15.22 10.63 -2.40
C PHE A 27 -14.45 11.96 -2.39
N ILE A 28 -13.53 12.18 -3.32
CA ILE A 28 -12.77 13.43 -3.40
C ILE A 28 -13.72 14.61 -3.59
N VAL A 29 -14.62 14.56 -4.59
CA VAL A 29 -15.53 15.67 -4.92
C VAL A 29 -16.47 15.99 -3.76
N GLN A 30 -17.04 14.97 -3.11
CA GLN A 30 -17.94 15.16 -1.97
C GLN A 30 -17.21 15.71 -0.74
N ASN A 31 -15.91 15.40 -0.61
CA ASN A 31 -15.08 15.83 0.50
C ASN A 31 -14.16 17.03 0.13
N LEU A 32 -14.51 17.78 -0.92
CA LEU A 32 -13.88 19.07 -1.22
C LEU A 32 -14.22 20.15 -0.19
N GLY A 33 -15.32 19.96 0.55
CA GLY A 33 -15.70 20.85 1.65
C GLY A 33 -14.64 20.94 2.73
N SER A 34 -14.53 22.12 3.34
CA SER A 34 -13.64 22.35 4.47
C SER A 34 -14.20 21.66 5.73
N THR A 35 -13.44 20.74 6.30
CA THR A 35 -13.75 20.08 7.57
C THR A 35 -12.97 20.73 8.70
N GLU A 36 -13.63 20.98 9.84
CA GLU A 36 -12.95 21.49 11.03
C GLU A 36 -12.12 20.37 11.69
N VAL A 37 -10.84 20.62 11.86
CA VAL A 37 -9.90 19.73 12.53
C VAL A 37 -9.51 20.35 13.87
N LYS A 38 -9.61 19.56 14.94
CA LYS A 38 -9.11 19.90 16.27
C LYS A 38 -7.89 19.04 16.55
N PHE A 39 -6.73 19.65 16.72
CA PHE A 39 -5.47 18.96 16.97
C PHE A 39 -4.78 19.57 18.19
N LEU A 40 -4.71 18.80 19.28
CA LEU A 40 -4.23 19.25 20.59
C LEU A 40 -4.98 20.52 21.04
N PHE A 41 -4.32 21.68 21.02
CA PHE A 41 -4.89 22.98 21.38
C PHE A 41 -5.27 23.85 20.16
N PHE A 42 -5.00 23.37 18.95
CA PHE A 42 -5.26 24.10 17.71
C PHE A 42 -6.58 23.66 17.06
N LYS A 43 -7.24 24.62 16.41
CA LYS A 43 -8.42 24.39 15.58
C LYS A 43 -8.23 25.09 14.25
N PHE A 44 -8.44 24.37 13.16
CA PHE A 44 -8.30 24.92 11.81
C PHE A 44 -9.18 24.13 10.84
N SER A 45 -9.54 24.74 9.72
CA SER A 45 -10.35 24.12 8.68
C SER A 45 -9.47 23.74 7.49
N MET A 46 -9.68 22.53 6.97
CA MET A 46 -8.99 22.06 5.76
C MET A 46 -9.84 21.02 5.03
N PRO A 47 -9.65 20.85 3.71
CA PRO A 47 -10.29 19.76 2.99
C PRO A 47 -9.84 18.40 3.57
N LEU A 48 -10.79 17.49 3.73
CA LEU A 48 -10.54 16.19 4.39
C LEU A 48 -9.48 15.36 3.67
N ILE A 49 -9.37 15.46 2.34
CA ILE A 49 -8.34 14.78 1.56
C ILE A 49 -6.91 15.21 1.96
N VAL A 50 -6.72 16.49 2.28
CA VAL A 50 -5.42 17.01 2.70
C VAL A 50 -5.05 16.42 4.06
N LEU A 51 -6.02 16.27 4.97
CA LEU A 51 -5.83 15.64 6.27
C LEU A 51 -5.44 14.15 6.13
N ILE A 52 -6.14 13.40 5.27
CA ILE A 52 -5.84 11.98 5.01
C ILE A 52 -4.41 11.83 4.49
N ILE A 53 -4.01 12.61 3.49
CA ILE A 53 -2.66 12.55 2.93
C ILE A 53 -1.62 12.88 4.00
N LEU A 54 -1.85 13.92 4.80
CA LEU A 54 -0.94 14.33 5.88
C LEU A 54 -0.74 13.20 6.91
N VAL A 55 -1.83 12.62 7.41
CA VAL A 55 -1.78 11.53 8.41
C VAL A 55 -1.14 10.28 7.82
N PHE A 56 -1.45 9.94 6.57
CA PHE A 56 -0.83 8.81 5.87
C PHE A 56 0.69 8.98 5.73
N LEU A 57 1.16 10.17 5.33
CA LEU A 57 2.59 10.46 5.23
C LEU A 57 3.27 10.38 6.59
N ILE A 58 2.67 10.93 7.64
CA ILE A 58 3.20 10.81 9.02
C ILE A 58 3.32 9.33 9.41
N GLY A 59 2.30 8.52 9.13
CA GLY A 59 2.32 7.07 9.39
C GLY A 59 3.44 6.35 8.62
N LEU A 60 3.60 6.65 7.32
CA LEU A 60 4.68 6.08 6.50
C LEU A 60 6.07 6.47 7.01
N LEU A 61 6.28 7.75 7.30
CA LEU A 61 7.55 8.26 7.82
C LEU A 61 7.87 7.64 9.18
N THR A 62 6.86 7.53 10.06
CA THR A 62 6.98 6.88 11.37
C THR A 62 7.34 5.40 11.20
N SER A 63 6.64 4.67 10.33
CA SER A 63 6.96 3.26 10.06
C SER A 63 8.40 3.10 9.58
N ARG A 64 8.87 3.98 8.69
CA ARG A 64 10.25 3.93 8.18
C ARG A 64 11.29 4.28 9.25
N ALA A 65 10.99 5.23 10.12
CA ALA A 65 11.86 5.61 11.23
C ALA A 65 11.96 4.52 12.31
N PHE A 66 10.87 3.79 12.56
CA PHE A 66 10.81 2.75 13.59
C PHE A 66 11.07 1.33 13.07
N SER A 67 11.16 1.14 11.74
CA SER A 67 11.52 -0.14 11.13
C SER A 67 12.98 -0.49 11.44
N ARG A 68 13.21 -1.13 12.59
CA ARG A 68 14.48 -1.80 12.88
C ARG A 68 14.70 -2.82 11.77
N LYS A 69 15.77 -2.67 10.99
CA LYS A 69 16.18 -3.67 10.01
C LYS A 69 16.28 -5.02 10.75
N LYS A 70 15.33 -5.92 10.54
CA LYS A 70 15.58 -7.32 10.83
C LYS A 70 16.60 -7.76 9.80
N THR A 71 17.87 -7.78 10.20
CA THR A 71 18.88 -8.56 9.49
C THR A 71 18.30 -9.95 9.31
N PRO A 72 18.09 -10.45 8.09
CA PRO A 72 17.68 -11.83 7.91
C PRO A 72 18.78 -12.68 8.53
N ALA A 73 18.44 -13.42 9.58
CA ALA A 73 19.32 -14.40 10.17
C ALA A 73 19.59 -15.44 9.09
N LYS A 74 20.80 -15.37 8.52
CA LYS A 74 21.33 -16.32 7.56
C LYS A 74 21.09 -17.76 8.02
N GLU A 75 20.29 -18.49 7.28
CA GLU A 75 20.16 -19.95 7.26
C GLU A 75 21.46 -20.64 6.77
N GLU A 76 22.63 -20.20 7.25
CA GLU A 76 23.94 -20.72 6.81
C GLU A 76 24.52 -21.75 7.82
N SER A 77 23.73 -22.17 8.81
CA SER A 77 24.16 -23.16 9.82
C SER A 77 23.57 -24.57 9.61
N VAL A 78 22.69 -24.79 8.63
CA VAL A 78 22.08 -26.11 8.40
C VAL A 78 22.97 -26.98 7.49
N GLU A 79 23.67 -26.40 6.52
CA GLU A 79 24.42 -27.18 5.51
C GLU A 79 25.72 -27.82 6.06
N LYS A 80 26.37 -27.20 7.05
CA LYS A 80 27.60 -27.77 7.64
C LYS A 80 27.38 -28.94 8.62
N SER A 81 26.11 -29.20 8.99
CA SER A 81 25.74 -30.23 9.97
C SER A 81 25.38 -31.58 9.32
N VAL A 82 25.17 -31.62 8.00
CA VAL A 82 24.71 -32.82 7.27
C VAL A 82 25.86 -33.59 6.61
N GLU A 83 27.03 -32.98 6.39
CA GLU A 83 28.14 -33.64 5.66
C GLU A 83 29.07 -34.51 6.53
N LYS A 84 28.80 -34.69 7.83
CA LYS A 84 29.59 -35.63 8.65
C LYS A 84 28.72 -36.16 9.79
N PRO A 85 27.99 -37.29 9.61
CA PRO A 85 28.64 -38.61 9.75
C PRO A 85 27.89 -39.79 9.06
N ALA A 86 28.47 -40.48 8.07
CA ALA A 86 28.12 -41.88 7.78
C ALA A 86 29.09 -42.53 6.77
N GLU A 87 30.30 -42.87 7.19
CA GLU A 87 30.90 -44.13 6.72
C GLU A 87 31.76 -44.72 7.84
N LYS A 88 31.09 -45.53 8.67
CA LYS A 88 31.74 -46.61 9.42
C LYS A 88 31.92 -47.75 8.43
N GLN A 89 33.18 -48.06 8.09
CA GLN A 89 33.67 -49.42 7.91
C GLN A 89 35.01 -49.51 8.64
#